data_AF-R5B128-F1
#
_entry.id   AF-R5B128-F1
#
_cell.length_a   1.000
_cell.length_b   1.000
_cell.length_c   1.000
_cell.angle_alpha   90.00
_cell.angle_beta   90.00
_cell.angle_gamma   90.00
#
_symmetry.space_group_name_H-M   'P 1'
#
loop_
_entity.id
_entity.type
_entity.pdbx_description
1 polymer ?
#
loop_
_entity_poly.entity_id
_entity_poly.type
_entity_poly.pdbx_seq_one_letter_code
_entity_poly.pdbx_strand_id
1 'polypeptide(L)'
;MKEIVLSLCEGPHDVAFIYRTLRSRGYTHFNKRLEEYPFPIGDFFKKEAHKENLEQLTLEELRQGLLPSTAMACDESLVLLYALGGDTRKSQRKRLIQTIHSFSSDGCDSKEFTFGYGTSYKVLYFYDADKKGVEARLKEISKEISDIFGPDSLPISTNGICRTYGSITIGAYIFAGEDGKGTLENILLPLMKCENEDIFNAAEIYINNHHDPTRMSRLKIEMRADGSPEEKRETKKGKFDRSKSLIGIVGQLQNPGATNQVTIQHSDYLTLKKIQDSNICNDILNMF
;
A
#
# COMPACT_ATOMS: atom_id res chain seq x y z
N MET A 1 22.06 -6.86 -6.02
CA MET A 1 20.99 -5.84 -5.98
C MET A 1 21.66 -4.49 -6.07
N LYS A 2 21.26 -3.67 -7.04
CA LYS A 2 21.75 -2.30 -7.24
C LYS A 2 20.71 -1.25 -6.86
N GLU A 3 19.44 -1.62 -6.83
CA GLU A 3 18.36 -0.72 -6.44
C GLU A 3 17.46 -1.41 -5.42
N ILE A 4 17.06 -0.65 -4.39
CA ILE A 4 16.06 -1.07 -3.41
C ILE A 4 14.94 -0.02 -3.37
N VAL A 5 13.73 -0.46 -3.72
CA VAL A 5 12.54 0.39 -3.77
C VAL A 5 11.60 0.06 -2.62
N LEU A 6 11.27 1.03 -1.78
CA LEU A 6 10.26 0.92 -0.74
C LEU A 6 8.97 1.56 -1.24
N SER A 7 7.96 0.75 -1.50
CA SER A 7 6.63 1.21 -1.91
C SER A 7 5.74 1.30 -0.68
N LEU A 8 5.41 2.53 -0.29
CA LEU A 8 4.59 2.85 0.88
C LEU A 8 3.14 3.04 0.43
N CYS A 9 2.31 2.02 0.68
CA CYS A 9 0.92 2.01 0.34
C CYS A 9 0.02 2.23 1.57
N GLU A 10 -1.18 2.78 1.38
CA GLU A 10 -2.14 3.00 2.46
C GLU A 10 -2.72 1.67 2.97
N GLY A 11 -3.07 0.75 2.06
CA GLY A 11 -3.71 -0.50 2.44
C GLY A 11 -3.29 -1.74 1.64
N PRO A 12 -3.79 -2.92 2.04
CA PRO A 12 -3.48 -4.17 1.35
C PRO A 12 -3.98 -4.23 -0.10
N HIS A 13 -5.05 -3.50 -0.44
CA HIS A 13 -5.59 -3.47 -1.82
C HIS A 13 -4.61 -2.78 -2.77
N ASP A 14 -4.00 -1.69 -2.34
CA ASP A 14 -2.97 -0.96 -3.08
C ASP A 14 -1.76 -1.85 -3.31
N VAL A 15 -1.30 -2.56 -2.25
CA VAL A 15 -0.21 -3.53 -2.36
C VAL A 15 -0.54 -4.61 -3.39
N ALA A 16 -1.76 -5.15 -3.40
CA ALA A 16 -2.20 -6.14 -4.38
C ALA A 16 -2.20 -5.58 -5.81
N PHE A 17 -2.63 -4.33 -6.00
CA PHE A 17 -2.62 -3.69 -7.31
C PHE A 17 -1.19 -3.44 -7.79
N ILE A 18 -0.32 -2.84 -6.98
CA ILE A 18 1.08 -2.61 -7.33
C ILE A 18 1.81 -3.93 -7.58
N TYR A 19 1.57 -4.95 -6.75
CA TYR A 19 2.09 -6.30 -6.98
C TYR A 19 1.70 -6.80 -8.37
N ARG A 20 0.41 -6.74 -8.71
CA ARG A 20 -0.11 -7.21 -9.99
C ARG A 20 0.46 -6.42 -11.17
N THR A 21 0.59 -5.11 -11.03
CA THR A 21 1.22 -4.23 -12.01
C THR A 21 2.68 -4.60 -12.22
N LEU A 22 3.48 -4.78 -11.16
CA LEU A 22 4.87 -5.22 -11.27
C LEU A 22 5.01 -6.62 -11.90
N ARG A 23 4.11 -7.56 -11.57
CA ARG A 23 4.08 -8.90 -12.22
C ARG A 23 3.96 -8.80 -13.73
N SER A 24 3.27 -7.79 -14.25
CA SER A 24 3.11 -7.57 -15.71
C SER A 24 4.42 -7.22 -16.42
N ARG A 25 5.45 -6.79 -15.68
CA ARG A 25 6.78 -6.42 -16.17
C ARG A 25 7.86 -7.44 -15.78
N GLY A 26 7.46 -8.62 -15.33
CA GLY A 26 8.40 -9.73 -15.05
C GLY A 26 8.94 -9.78 -13.62
N TYR A 27 8.55 -8.86 -12.73
CA TYR A 27 8.89 -9.00 -11.31
C TYR A 27 8.34 -10.31 -10.75
N THR A 28 9.13 -10.97 -9.92
CA THR A 28 8.76 -12.23 -9.27
C THR A 28 8.74 -12.07 -7.76
N HIS A 29 8.05 -12.96 -7.06
CA HIS A 29 7.98 -12.92 -5.62
C HIS A 29 9.36 -13.23 -5.01
N PHE A 30 9.85 -12.36 -4.13
CA PHE A 30 11.11 -12.53 -3.44
C PHE A 30 10.85 -13.01 -2.00
N ASN A 31 10.57 -14.30 -1.85
CA ASN A 31 10.32 -14.92 -0.54
C ASN A 31 11.55 -15.66 -0.02
N LYS A 32 12.62 -14.91 0.24
CA LYS A 32 13.86 -15.45 0.79
C LYS A 32 13.86 -15.37 2.31
N ARG A 33 14.75 -16.12 2.97
CA ARG A 33 14.98 -15.96 4.41
C ARG A 33 15.52 -14.56 4.71
N LEU A 34 15.29 -14.03 5.91
CA LEU A 34 15.74 -12.68 6.29
C LEU A 34 17.27 -12.49 6.14
N GLU A 35 18.05 -13.55 6.29
CA GLU A 35 19.51 -13.56 6.08
C GLU A 35 19.95 -13.44 4.61
N GLU A 36 19.07 -13.81 3.67
CA GLU A 36 19.33 -13.74 2.23
C GLU A 36 18.96 -12.36 1.63
N TYR A 37 18.33 -11.48 2.41
CA TYR A 37 18.09 -10.10 1.98
C TYR A 37 19.41 -9.31 1.97
N PRO A 38 19.59 -8.38 1.01
CA PRO A 38 20.82 -7.62 0.91
C PRO A 38 21.05 -6.79 2.18
N PHE A 39 22.30 -6.69 2.58
CA PHE A 39 22.71 -5.71 3.60
C PHE A 39 22.50 -4.28 3.07
N PRO A 40 22.01 -3.33 3.88
CA PRO A 40 21.65 -3.44 5.30
C PRO A 40 20.18 -3.84 5.58
N ILE A 41 19.36 -4.08 4.53
CA ILE A 41 17.93 -4.39 4.66
C ILE A 41 17.67 -5.67 5.47
N GLY A 42 18.44 -6.73 5.23
CA GLY A 42 18.28 -7.99 5.99
C GLY A 42 18.45 -7.79 7.50
N ASP A 43 19.43 -6.98 7.90
CA ASP A 43 19.69 -6.70 9.32
C ASP A 43 18.65 -5.77 9.93
N PHE A 44 18.16 -4.80 9.16
CA PHE A 44 17.00 -4.01 9.55
C PHE A 44 15.78 -4.90 9.83
N PHE A 45 15.47 -5.86 8.96
CA PHE A 45 14.35 -6.78 9.17
C PHE A 45 14.55 -7.68 10.38
N LYS A 46 15.76 -8.19 10.62
CA LYS A 46 16.07 -8.95 11.84
C LYS A 46 15.83 -8.10 13.09
N LYS A 47 16.32 -6.85 13.13
CA LYS A 47 16.11 -5.93 14.26
C LYS A 47 14.61 -5.64 14.47
N GLU A 48 13.84 -5.41 13.40
CA GLU A 48 12.38 -5.21 13.52
C GLU A 48 11.62 -6.47 13.92
N ALA A 49 12.09 -7.66 13.54
CA ALA A 49 11.49 -8.93 13.96
C ALA A 49 11.80 -9.27 15.42
N HIS A 50 12.97 -8.85 15.93
CA HIS A 50 13.46 -9.17 17.27
C HIS A 50 13.25 -8.04 18.29
N LYS A 51 12.29 -7.11 18.09
CA LYS A 51 12.05 -5.94 18.96
C LYS A 51 12.34 -6.25 20.44
N GLU A 52 13.30 -5.55 21.02
CA GLU A 52 13.95 -5.88 22.30
C GLU A 52 13.03 -5.93 23.54
N ASN A 53 11.73 -5.62 23.41
CA ASN A 53 10.73 -5.65 24.48
C ASN A 53 9.49 -6.53 24.16
N LEU A 54 9.70 -7.71 23.55
CA LEU A 54 8.62 -8.66 23.24
C LEU A 54 7.69 -8.94 24.45
N GLU A 55 8.25 -8.95 25.66
CA GLU A 55 7.54 -9.27 26.91
C GLU A 55 6.51 -8.22 27.34
N GLN A 56 6.63 -6.97 26.90
CA GLN A 56 5.78 -5.85 27.31
C GLN A 56 4.75 -5.44 26.26
N LEU A 57 4.82 -6.02 25.06
CA LEU A 57 3.93 -5.68 23.96
C LEU A 57 2.67 -6.55 24.00
N THR A 58 1.52 -5.93 23.73
CA THR A 58 0.30 -6.67 23.41
C THR A 58 0.46 -7.41 22.08
N LEU A 59 -0.37 -8.43 21.85
CA LEU A 59 -0.42 -9.15 20.57
C LEU A 59 -0.70 -8.22 19.38
N GLU A 60 -1.41 -7.11 19.61
CA GLU A 60 -1.67 -6.11 18.58
C GLU A 60 -0.44 -5.27 18.27
N GLU A 61 0.37 -4.91 19.26
CA GLU A 61 1.59 -4.11 19.09
C GLU A 61 2.76 -4.91 18.50
N LEU A 62 2.85 -6.21 18.82
CA LEU A 62 3.78 -7.15 18.17
C LEU A 62 3.57 -7.20 16.65
N ARG A 63 2.32 -7.10 16.19
CA ARG A 63 1.96 -7.09 14.77
C ARG A 63 2.32 -5.79 14.04
N GLN A 64 2.82 -4.76 14.74
CA GLN A 64 3.17 -3.45 14.18
C GLN A 64 4.68 -3.30 13.88
N GLY A 65 5.38 -4.38 13.53
CA GLY A 65 6.76 -4.30 13.02
C GLY A 65 6.83 -3.51 11.70
N LEU A 66 7.93 -2.80 11.43
CA LEU A 66 8.17 -2.16 10.13
C LEU A 66 8.69 -3.18 9.11
N LEU A 67 7.91 -4.23 8.87
CA LEU A 67 8.22 -5.25 7.86
C LEU A 67 7.34 -5.04 6.62
N PRO A 68 7.89 -5.28 5.41
CA PRO A 68 7.09 -5.22 4.20
C PRO A 68 6.03 -6.32 4.21
N SER A 69 4.87 -6.03 3.61
CA SER A 69 3.80 -7.00 3.41
C SER A 69 4.21 -8.06 2.38
N THR A 70 5.00 -7.68 1.37
CA THR A 70 5.58 -8.60 0.40
C THR A 70 6.82 -7.98 -0.24
N ALA A 71 7.72 -8.82 -0.74
CA ALA A 71 8.87 -8.41 -1.52
C ALA A 71 8.83 -9.01 -2.94
N MET A 72 9.33 -8.26 -3.90
CA MET A 72 9.43 -8.65 -5.30
C MET A 72 10.81 -8.29 -5.86
N ALA A 73 11.28 -9.05 -6.84
CA ALA A 73 12.55 -8.77 -7.51
C ALA A 73 12.44 -8.94 -9.03
N CYS A 74 13.15 -8.08 -9.75
CA CYS A 74 13.43 -8.20 -11.17
C CYS A 74 14.86 -7.74 -11.40
N ASP A 75 15.67 -8.56 -12.07
CA ASP A 75 17.09 -8.31 -12.30
C ASP A 75 17.84 -7.92 -11.01
N GLU A 76 18.36 -6.70 -10.93
CA GLU A 76 19.08 -6.18 -9.76
C GLU A 76 18.25 -5.21 -8.90
N SER A 77 16.93 -5.11 -9.13
CA SER A 77 16.00 -4.28 -8.35
C SER A 77 15.19 -5.12 -7.36
N LEU A 78 15.20 -4.72 -6.09
CA LEU A 78 14.39 -5.30 -5.01
C LEU A 78 13.30 -4.31 -4.60
N VAL A 79 12.04 -4.71 -4.74
CA VAL A 79 10.88 -3.92 -4.35
C VAL A 79 10.27 -4.48 -3.07
N LEU A 80 10.12 -3.63 -2.07
CA LEU A 80 9.52 -3.91 -0.78
C LEU A 80 8.18 -3.19 -0.69
N LEU A 81 7.07 -3.93 -0.74
CA LEU A 81 5.73 -3.37 -0.68
C LEU A 81 5.24 -3.35 0.76
N TYR A 82 4.93 -2.17 1.29
CA TYR A 82 4.40 -1.99 2.63
C TYR A 82 2.95 -1.50 2.60
N ALA A 83 2.08 -2.13 3.39
CA ALA A 83 0.77 -1.56 3.77
C ALA A 83 0.91 -0.89 5.15
N LEU A 84 1.28 0.40 5.16
CA LEU A 84 1.59 1.12 6.41
C LEU A 84 0.38 1.83 7.02
N GLY A 85 -0.81 1.76 6.43
CA GLY A 85 -1.95 2.58 6.85
C GLY A 85 -1.81 4.03 6.35
N GLY A 86 -2.95 4.72 6.26
CA GLY A 86 -3.03 6.09 5.78
C GLY A 86 -2.44 7.12 6.74
N ASP A 87 -3.15 8.23 6.94
CA ASP A 87 -2.63 9.40 7.68
C ASP A 87 -2.22 9.09 9.14
N THR A 88 -2.80 8.06 9.76
CA THR A 88 -2.59 7.71 11.18
C THR A 88 -1.21 7.13 11.50
N ARG A 89 -0.39 6.81 10.48
CA ARG A 89 0.90 6.12 10.64
C ARG A 89 2.10 6.94 10.16
N LYS A 90 1.96 8.28 10.14
CA LYS A 90 3.04 9.22 9.74
C LYS A 90 4.36 9.00 10.50
N SER A 91 4.31 8.70 11.81
CA SER A 91 5.51 8.46 12.61
C SER A 91 6.29 7.21 12.17
N GLN A 92 5.58 6.15 11.81
CA GLN A 92 6.16 4.90 11.31
C GLN A 92 6.84 5.09 9.96
N ARG A 93 6.19 5.80 9.02
CA ARG A 93 6.80 6.16 7.74
C ARG A 93 8.03 7.02 7.91
N LYS A 94 7.96 8.04 8.77
CA LYS A 94 9.10 8.91 9.08
C LYS A 94 10.29 8.10 9.59
N ARG A 95 10.05 7.19 10.55
CA ARG A 95 11.09 6.28 11.08
C ARG A 95 11.71 5.44 9.96
N LEU A 96 10.87 4.81 9.11
CA LEU A 96 11.36 3.99 8.00
C LEU A 96 12.25 4.79 7.04
N ILE A 97 11.80 5.97 6.60
CA ILE A 97 12.56 6.81 5.66
C ILE A 97 13.86 7.31 6.29
N GLN A 98 13.83 7.70 7.56
CA GLN A 98 15.04 8.10 8.30
C GLN A 98 16.04 6.93 8.42
N THR A 99 15.55 5.71 8.68
CA THR A 99 16.39 4.51 8.70
C THR A 99 17.02 4.24 7.34
N ILE A 100 16.26 4.31 6.25
CA ILE A 100 16.83 4.15 4.90
C ILE A 100 17.80 5.29 4.56
N HIS A 101 17.51 6.52 4.98
CA HIS A 101 18.43 7.65 4.80
C HIS A 101 19.77 7.40 5.51
N SER A 102 19.73 6.85 6.71
CA SER A 102 20.94 6.43 7.42
C SER A 102 21.70 5.32 6.69
N PHE A 103 21.04 4.49 5.87
CA PHE A 103 21.67 3.47 5.02
C PHE A 103 22.37 4.04 3.78
N SER A 104 22.16 5.31 3.49
CA SER A 104 22.55 5.94 2.24
C SER A 104 23.58 7.06 2.41
N SER A 105 23.92 7.43 3.65
CA SER A 105 24.81 8.54 3.98
C SER A 105 26.20 8.02 4.39
N ASP A 106 27.26 8.50 3.73
CA ASP A 106 28.68 8.17 3.99
C ASP A 106 29.21 8.60 5.38
N GLY A 107 28.34 9.01 6.30
CA GLY A 107 28.70 9.72 7.53
C GLY A 107 28.02 9.20 8.79
N CYS A 108 27.75 7.90 8.88
CA CYS A 108 27.33 7.34 10.16
C CYS A 108 28.57 7.02 11.01
N ASP A 109 28.86 7.84 12.02
CA ASP A 109 29.77 7.53 13.13
C ASP A 109 29.28 6.34 14.00
N SER A 110 28.16 5.69 13.64
CA SER A 110 27.78 4.43 14.24
C SER A 110 28.66 3.31 13.68
N LYS A 111 29.57 2.83 14.54
CA LYS A 111 30.48 1.70 14.30
C LYS A 111 29.77 0.36 14.02
N GLU A 112 28.46 0.34 13.77
CA GLU A 112 27.66 -0.89 13.60
C GLU A 112 27.42 -1.28 12.15
N PHE A 113 27.60 -0.40 11.17
CA PHE A 113 27.25 -0.70 9.78
C PHE A 113 28.32 -0.19 8.81
N THR A 114 29.13 -1.10 8.28
CA THR A 114 30.02 -0.83 7.14
C THR A 114 29.21 -0.96 5.84
N PHE A 115 29.05 0.15 5.13
CA PHE A 115 28.14 0.29 4.01
C PHE A 115 28.59 -0.47 2.75
N GLY A 116 27.63 -1.08 2.06
CA GLY A 116 27.83 -1.57 0.70
C GLY A 116 27.79 -0.40 -0.29
N TYR A 117 28.95 0.00 -0.82
CA TYR A 117 29.05 1.00 -1.88
C TYR A 117 28.23 0.57 -3.12
N GLY A 118 27.38 1.46 -3.64
CA GLY A 118 26.75 1.31 -4.96
C GLY A 118 25.29 0.84 -5.03
N THR A 119 24.54 0.83 -3.91
CA THR A 119 23.07 0.58 -3.92
C THR A 119 22.30 1.89 -3.90
N SER A 120 21.39 2.11 -4.87
CA SER A 120 20.44 3.21 -4.85
C SER A 120 19.19 2.85 -4.04
N TYR A 121 18.65 3.83 -3.33
CA TYR A 121 17.41 3.67 -2.57
C TYR A 121 16.32 4.56 -3.15
N LYS A 122 15.14 3.98 -3.32
CA LYS A 122 13.95 4.67 -3.81
C LYS A 122 12.80 4.50 -2.82
N VAL A 123 12.05 5.56 -2.54
CA VAL A 123 10.84 5.53 -1.71
C VAL A 123 9.68 6.06 -2.53
N LEU A 124 8.65 5.23 -2.74
CA LEU A 124 7.48 5.57 -3.54
C LEU A 124 6.24 5.59 -2.66
N TYR A 125 5.53 6.71 -2.64
CA TYR A 125 4.25 6.83 -1.94
C TYR A 125 3.08 6.50 -2.88
N PHE A 126 2.12 5.70 -2.40
CA PHE A 126 0.88 5.39 -3.11
C PHE A 126 -0.32 5.68 -2.20
N TYR A 127 -1.13 6.69 -2.54
CA TYR A 127 -2.27 7.12 -1.74
C TYR A 127 -3.49 7.43 -2.58
N ASP A 128 -4.67 7.32 -1.95
CA ASP A 128 -5.90 7.85 -2.50
C ASP A 128 -5.94 9.38 -2.40
N ALA A 129 -6.41 10.04 -3.47
CA ALA A 129 -6.71 11.47 -3.45
C ALA A 129 -7.87 11.79 -2.49
N ASP A 130 -8.77 10.83 -2.28
CA ASP A 130 -10.03 10.96 -1.57
C ASP A 130 -10.76 12.24 -2.01
N LYS A 131 -11.30 12.99 -1.05
CA LYS A 131 -11.88 14.32 -1.25
C LYS A 131 -10.84 15.43 -1.23
N LYS A 132 -9.63 15.16 -0.74
CA LYS A 132 -8.55 16.17 -0.59
C LYS A 132 -8.00 16.58 -1.95
N GLY A 133 -7.89 15.62 -2.86
CA GLY A 133 -7.36 15.80 -4.20
C GLY A 133 -5.85 15.58 -4.29
N VAL A 134 -5.37 15.36 -5.51
CA VAL A 134 -3.95 15.07 -5.81
C VAL A 134 -3.01 16.13 -5.25
N GLU A 135 -3.26 17.41 -5.53
CA GLU A 135 -2.38 18.50 -5.09
C GLU A 135 -2.24 18.59 -3.57
N ALA A 136 -3.33 18.37 -2.84
CA ALA A 136 -3.31 18.42 -1.38
C ALA A 136 -2.48 17.27 -0.80
N ARG A 137 -2.62 16.05 -1.35
CA ARG A 137 -1.81 14.89 -0.95
C ARG A 137 -0.32 15.10 -1.25
N LEU A 138 0.01 15.66 -2.42
CA LEU A 138 1.40 15.99 -2.78
C LEU A 138 2.01 17.05 -1.84
N LYS A 139 1.23 18.05 -1.40
CA LYS A 139 1.65 19.02 -0.38
C LYS A 139 1.89 18.35 0.99
N GLU A 140 1.03 17.42 1.40
CA GLU A 140 1.19 16.65 2.65
C GLU A 140 2.48 15.83 2.63
N ILE A 141 2.74 15.11 1.54
CA ILE A 141 3.97 14.33 1.34
C ILE A 141 5.19 15.27 1.31
N SER A 142 5.12 16.38 0.58
CA SER A 142 6.22 17.35 0.51
C SER A 142 6.57 17.90 1.90
N LYS A 143 5.56 18.19 2.72
CA LYS A 143 5.78 18.61 4.11
C LYS A 143 6.45 17.50 4.94
N GLU A 144 6.02 16.25 4.79
CA GLU A 144 6.67 15.10 5.45
C GLU A 144 8.13 14.94 5.04
N ILE A 145 8.45 15.17 3.77
CA ILE A 145 9.83 15.15 3.25
C ILE A 145 10.65 16.31 3.84
N SER A 146 10.10 17.53 3.87
CA SER A 146 10.80 18.67 4.49
C SER A 146 11.04 18.48 5.98
N ASP A 147 10.13 17.79 6.69
CA ASP A 147 10.32 17.41 8.10
C ASP A 147 11.48 16.41 8.32
N ILE A 148 11.97 15.74 7.25
CA ILE A 148 13.05 14.73 7.28
C ILE A 148 14.35 15.28 6.73
N PHE A 149 14.31 15.92 5.56
CA PHE A 149 15.48 16.36 4.81
C PHE A 149 15.78 17.86 4.97
N GLY A 150 14.94 18.61 5.68
CA GLY A 150 15.10 20.03 5.94
C GLY A 150 14.21 20.93 5.06
N PRO A 151 14.09 22.22 5.43
CA PRO A 151 13.16 23.16 4.82
C PRO A 151 13.48 23.51 3.36
N ASP A 152 14.75 23.38 2.94
CA ASP A 152 15.19 23.69 1.58
C ASP A 152 14.97 22.53 0.58
N SER A 153 14.39 21.42 1.04
CA SER A 153 14.05 20.28 0.19
C SER A 153 13.03 20.66 -0.88
N LEU A 154 13.34 20.36 -2.14
CA LEU A 154 12.41 20.62 -3.24
C LEU A 154 11.11 19.82 -3.06
N PRO A 155 9.93 20.41 -3.26
CA PRO A 155 8.66 19.68 -3.08
C PRO A 155 8.43 18.68 -4.22
N ILE A 156 7.67 17.62 -3.93
CA ILE A 156 7.10 16.72 -4.94
C ILE A 156 5.80 17.38 -5.43
N SER A 157 5.89 18.11 -6.54
CA SER A 157 4.79 18.92 -7.07
C SER A 157 3.94 18.21 -8.14
N THR A 158 4.41 17.08 -8.67
CA THR A 158 3.83 16.45 -9.85
C THR A 158 3.64 14.97 -9.60
N ASN A 159 2.43 14.49 -9.86
CA ASN A 159 2.05 13.09 -9.66
C ASN A 159 2.88 12.16 -10.57
N GLY A 160 3.37 11.05 -10.04
CA GLY A 160 4.17 10.08 -10.79
C GLY A 160 5.63 10.48 -11.05
N ILE A 161 6.06 11.67 -10.61
CA ILE A 161 7.44 12.14 -10.82
C ILE A 161 8.28 11.91 -9.57
N CYS A 162 9.46 11.34 -9.77
CA CYS A 162 10.45 11.11 -8.73
C CYS A 162 11.45 12.27 -8.63
N ARG A 163 11.97 12.53 -7.43
CA ARG A 163 13.02 13.51 -7.14
C ARG A 163 14.06 12.93 -6.21
N THR A 164 15.31 13.31 -6.39
CA THR A 164 16.42 12.80 -5.57
C THR A 164 16.80 13.79 -4.47
N TYR A 165 16.89 13.28 -3.24
CA TYR A 165 17.27 13.98 -2.01
C TYR A 165 18.49 13.27 -1.42
N GLY A 166 19.67 13.85 -1.62
CA GLY A 166 20.93 13.17 -1.31
C GLY A 166 21.08 11.89 -2.14
N SER A 167 21.14 10.75 -1.47
CA SER A 167 21.28 9.41 -2.07
C SER A 167 19.95 8.63 -2.15
N ILE A 168 18.82 9.25 -1.78
CA ILE A 168 17.49 8.65 -1.89
C ILE A 168 16.69 9.33 -2.97
N THR A 169 16.07 8.55 -3.85
CA THR A 169 15.02 9.03 -4.75
C THR A 169 13.65 8.85 -4.11
N ILE A 170 12.82 9.90 -4.10
CA ILE A 170 11.46 9.86 -3.56
C ILE A 170 10.47 10.22 -4.66
N GLY A 171 9.41 9.43 -4.81
CA GLY A 171 8.30 9.69 -5.72
C GLY A 171 6.95 9.49 -5.04
N ALA A 172 5.89 10.02 -5.65
CA ALA A 172 4.54 9.81 -5.17
C ALA A 172 3.58 9.61 -6.35
N TYR A 173 2.69 8.63 -6.23
CA TYR A 173 1.56 8.43 -7.11
C TYR A 173 0.26 8.46 -6.30
N ILE A 174 -0.58 9.43 -6.60
CA ILE A 174 -1.88 9.63 -5.97
C ILE A 174 -2.94 9.09 -6.92
N PHE A 175 -3.70 8.10 -6.47
CA PHE A 175 -4.83 7.53 -7.20
C PHE A 175 -5.98 8.52 -7.22
N ALA A 176 -6.46 8.85 -8.42
CA ALA A 176 -7.55 9.78 -8.64
C ALA A 176 -8.32 9.41 -9.90
N GLY A 177 -9.59 9.81 -9.96
CA GLY A 177 -10.36 9.91 -11.19
C GLY A 177 -10.03 11.19 -11.97
N GLU A 178 -10.77 11.42 -13.05
CA GLU A 178 -10.56 12.53 -13.98
C GLU A 178 -10.66 13.92 -13.34
N ASP A 179 -11.42 14.05 -12.23
CA ASP A 179 -11.59 15.30 -11.49
C ASP A 179 -10.47 15.56 -10.46
N GLY A 180 -9.44 14.72 -10.42
CA GLY A 180 -8.32 14.81 -9.50
C GLY A 180 -8.66 14.38 -8.07
N LYS A 181 -9.80 13.71 -7.86
CA LYS A 181 -10.26 13.15 -6.57
C LYS A 181 -10.60 11.66 -6.73
N GLY A 182 -10.76 10.96 -5.62
CA GLY A 182 -11.16 9.55 -5.62
C GLY A 182 -10.10 8.60 -5.07
N THR A 183 -10.23 7.33 -5.42
CA THR A 183 -9.44 6.24 -4.84
C THR A 183 -8.87 5.33 -5.94
N LEU A 184 -8.07 4.35 -5.54
CA LEU A 184 -7.62 3.28 -6.40
C LEU A 184 -8.77 2.62 -7.19
N GLU A 185 -9.95 2.48 -6.59
CA GLU A 185 -11.09 1.89 -7.28
C GLU A 185 -11.56 2.69 -8.51
N ASN A 186 -11.28 3.99 -8.60
CA ASN A 186 -11.53 4.78 -9.80
C ASN A 186 -10.66 4.33 -10.99
N ILE A 187 -9.53 3.67 -10.73
CA ILE A 187 -8.63 3.12 -11.74
C ILE A 187 -8.97 1.64 -11.99
N LEU A 188 -9.18 0.88 -10.91
CA LEU A 188 -9.45 -0.56 -11.00
C LEU A 188 -10.76 -0.86 -11.71
N LEU A 189 -11.85 -0.17 -11.35
CA LEU A 189 -13.17 -0.53 -11.86
C LEU A 189 -13.28 -0.42 -13.39
N PRO A 190 -12.83 0.66 -14.05
CA PRO A 190 -12.84 0.71 -15.51
C PRO A 190 -12.05 -0.43 -16.15
N LEU A 191 -10.87 -0.76 -15.62
CA LEU A 191 -10.03 -1.84 -16.14
C LEU A 191 -10.70 -3.22 -15.96
N MET A 192 -11.28 -3.46 -14.79
CA MET A 192 -11.96 -4.71 -14.49
C MET A 192 -13.26 -4.86 -15.28
N LYS A 193 -14.03 -3.78 -15.44
CA LYS A 193 -15.31 -3.76 -16.17
C LYS A 193 -15.14 -3.96 -17.67
N CYS A 194 -14.05 -3.46 -18.25
CA CYS A 194 -13.76 -3.62 -19.68
C CYS A 194 -13.83 -5.11 -20.08
N GLU A 195 -14.61 -5.44 -21.11
CA GLU A 195 -14.85 -6.81 -21.58
C GLU A 195 -15.57 -7.73 -20.56
N ASN A 196 -16.10 -7.18 -19.46
CA ASN A 196 -16.83 -7.91 -18.41
C ASN A 196 -18.09 -7.15 -17.96
N GLU A 197 -18.63 -6.28 -18.82
CA GLU A 197 -19.65 -5.31 -18.48
C GLU A 197 -20.92 -5.99 -17.92
N ASP A 198 -21.35 -7.10 -18.51
CA ASP A 198 -22.56 -7.82 -18.11
C ASP A 198 -22.51 -8.30 -16.65
N ILE A 199 -21.37 -8.86 -16.23
CA ILE A 199 -21.18 -9.36 -14.85
C ILE A 199 -21.20 -8.20 -13.85
N PHE A 200 -20.51 -7.11 -14.19
CA PHE A 200 -20.48 -5.93 -13.33
C PHE A 200 -21.83 -5.21 -13.27
N ASN A 201 -22.57 -5.15 -14.37
CA ASN A 201 -23.93 -4.60 -14.42
C ASN A 201 -24.89 -5.44 -13.56
N ALA A 202 -24.78 -6.77 -13.60
CA ALA A 202 -25.57 -7.64 -12.74
C ALA A 202 -25.24 -7.42 -11.25
N ALA A 203 -23.96 -7.26 -10.89
CA ALA A 203 -23.55 -6.94 -9.53
C ALA A 203 -24.07 -5.55 -9.08
N GLU A 204 -24.07 -4.57 -9.99
CA GLU A 204 -24.62 -3.23 -9.75
C GLU A 204 -26.12 -3.29 -9.45
N ILE A 205 -26.89 -4.05 -10.23
CA ILE A 205 -28.32 -4.30 -10.00
C ILE A 205 -28.53 -4.98 -8.63
N TYR A 206 -27.73 -5.99 -8.31
CA TYR A 206 -27.82 -6.68 -7.02
C TYR A 206 -27.60 -5.70 -5.84
N ILE A 207 -26.57 -4.86 -5.91
CA ILE A 207 -26.34 -3.81 -4.90
C ILE A 207 -27.54 -2.86 -4.80
N ASN A 208 -28.06 -2.38 -5.93
CA ASN A 208 -29.20 -1.46 -5.96
C ASN A 208 -30.43 -2.05 -5.27
N ASN A 209 -30.68 -3.34 -5.47
CA ASN A 209 -31.88 -4.01 -4.99
C ASN A 209 -31.77 -4.49 -3.54
N HIS A 210 -30.55 -4.74 -3.04
CA HIS A 210 -30.35 -5.44 -1.76
C HIS A 210 -29.51 -4.68 -0.72
N HIS A 211 -28.91 -3.53 -1.06
CA HIS A 211 -28.20 -2.72 -0.07
C HIS A 211 -29.19 -2.15 0.95
N ASP A 212 -28.96 -2.50 2.22
CA ASP A 212 -29.75 -2.03 3.35
C ASP A 212 -28.86 -1.24 4.35
N PRO A 213 -28.99 0.10 4.39
CA PRO A 213 -28.24 0.94 5.31
C PRO A 213 -28.43 0.59 6.80
N THR A 214 -29.56 -0.02 7.17
CA THR A 214 -29.85 -0.40 8.56
C THR A 214 -28.99 -1.57 9.03
N ARG A 215 -28.46 -2.37 8.09
CA ARG A 215 -27.59 -3.52 8.35
C ARG A 215 -26.10 -3.17 8.35
N MET A 216 -25.74 -1.92 8.07
CA MET A 216 -24.35 -1.45 8.02
C MET A 216 -23.69 -1.30 9.40
N SER A 217 -24.46 -1.11 10.46
CA SER A 217 -23.92 -1.14 11.83
C SER A 217 -23.64 -2.58 12.25
N ARG A 218 -22.42 -2.81 12.75
CA ARG A 218 -21.97 -4.15 13.16
C ARG A 218 -22.89 -4.70 14.24
N LEU A 219 -23.38 -5.92 14.02
CA LEU A 219 -24.04 -6.69 15.06
C LEU A 219 -22.97 -7.24 16.01
N LYS A 220 -23.12 -6.96 17.29
CA LYS A 220 -22.28 -7.49 18.36
C LYS A 220 -23.12 -8.33 19.29
N ILE A 221 -22.46 -9.31 19.88
CA ILE A 221 -22.96 -10.02 21.05
C ILE A 221 -22.18 -9.44 22.24
N GLU A 222 -22.87 -8.78 23.14
CA GLU A 222 -22.31 -8.21 24.37
C GLU A 222 -22.87 -8.96 25.58
N MET A 223 -22.10 -9.04 26.65
CA MET A 223 -22.56 -9.64 27.90
C MET A 223 -23.28 -8.58 28.73
N ARG A 224 -24.49 -8.87 29.17
CA ARG A 224 -25.23 -8.06 30.14
C ARG A 224 -24.58 -8.14 31.52
N ALA A 225 -24.98 -7.23 32.41
CA ALA A 225 -24.52 -7.20 33.80
C ALA A 225 -24.82 -8.49 34.58
N ASP A 226 -25.86 -9.22 34.19
CA ASP A 226 -26.23 -10.52 34.77
C ASP A 226 -25.48 -11.71 34.14
N GLY A 227 -24.57 -11.46 33.20
CA GLY A 227 -23.80 -12.50 32.51
C GLY A 227 -24.56 -13.21 31.39
N SER A 228 -25.74 -12.73 30.97
CA SER A 228 -26.44 -13.24 29.78
C SER A 228 -25.99 -12.53 28.49
N PRO A 229 -25.93 -13.22 27.33
CA PRO A 229 -25.59 -12.59 26.06
C PRO A 229 -26.77 -11.76 25.51
N GLU A 230 -26.45 -10.63 24.88
CA GLU A 230 -27.42 -9.78 24.19
C GLU A 230 -26.88 -9.35 22.82
N GLU A 231 -27.74 -9.39 21.82
CA GLU A 231 -27.45 -8.82 20.51
C GLU A 231 -27.69 -7.32 20.50
N LYS A 232 -26.67 -6.57 20.10
CA LYS A 232 -26.73 -5.12 19.98
C LYS A 232 -26.02 -4.67 18.72
N ARG A 233 -26.63 -3.73 17.99
CA ARG A 233 -25.96 -3.06 16.87
C ARG A 233 -25.15 -1.88 17.39
N GLU A 234 -23.94 -1.72 16.85
CA GLU A 234 -23.15 -0.52 17.12
C GLU A 234 -23.91 0.75 16.73
N THR A 235 -23.74 1.82 17.50
CA THR A 235 -24.29 3.14 17.18
C THR A 235 -23.55 3.80 16.02
N LYS A 236 -22.28 3.42 15.80
CA LYS A 236 -21.49 3.89 14.66
C LYS A 236 -22.03 3.26 13.37
N LYS A 237 -22.54 4.10 12.47
CA LYS A 237 -22.95 3.65 11.13
C LYS A 237 -21.71 3.22 10.35
N GLY A 238 -21.76 2.01 9.78
CA GLY A 238 -20.78 1.58 8.79
C GLY A 238 -20.81 2.51 7.56
N LYS A 239 -19.66 2.70 6.92
CA LYS A 239 -19.56 3.44 5.65
C LYS A 239 -19.74 2.45 4.51
N PHE A 240 -20.81 2.61 3.73
CA PHE A 240 -20.98 1.84 2.50
C PHE A 240 -20.01 2.37 1.44
N ASP A 241 -19.31 1.46 0.78
CA ASP A 241 -18.43 1.74 -0.34
C ASP A 241 -18.89 0.90 -1.53
N ARG A 242 -19.54 1.58 -2.49
CA ARG A 242 -20.12 0.92 -3.67
C ARG A 242 -19.05 0.23 -4.51
N SER A 243 -17.94 0.91 -4.75
CA SER A 243 -16.88 0.42 -5.63
C SER A 243 -16.21 -0.82 -5.05
N LYS A 244 -15.91 -0.80 -3.75
CA LYS A 244 -15.36 -1.97 -3.05
C LYS A 244 -16.37 -3.12 -3.00
N SER A 245 -17.66 -2.82 -2.86
CA SER A 245 -18.71 -3.85 -2.87
C SER A 245 -18.84 -4.52 -4.24
N LEU A 246 -18.75 -3.75 -5.34
CA LEU A 246 -18.76 -4.30 -6.69
C LEU A 246 -17.61 -5.29 -6.90
N ILE A 247 -16.38 -4.88 -6.60
CA ILE A 247 -15.19 -5.75 -6.69
C ILE A 247 -15.37 -7.01 -5.84
N GLY A 248 -15.90 -6.85 -4.63
CA GLY A 248 -16.16 -7.97 -3.72
C GLY A 248 -17.12 -8.99 -4.31
N ILE A 249 -18.28 -8.53 -4.82
CA ILE A 249 -19.32 -9.39 -5.39
C ILE A 249 -18.81 -10.14 -6.62
N VAL A 250 -18.25 -9.43 -7.60
CA VAL A 250 -17.78 -10.09 -8.83
C VAL A 250 -16.58 -10.99 -8.58
N GLY A 251 -15.76 -10.64 -7.58
CA GLY A 251 -14.58 -11.41 -7.19
C GLY A 251 -14.91 -12.78 -6.65
N GLN A 252 -16.05 -12.93 -5.96
CA GLN A 252 -16.49 -14.23 -5.44
C GLN A 252 -16.75 -15.27 -6.53
N LEU A 253 -17.02 -14.85 -7.77
CA LEU A 253 -17.25 -15.76 -8.89
C LEU A 253 -15.98 -16.51 -9.31
N GLN A 254 -14.81 -15.93 -9.05
CA GLN A 254 -13.51 -16.51 -9.40
C GLN A 254 -12.72 -16.97 -8.17
N ASN A 255 -12.86 -16.25 -7.07
CA ASN A 255 -12.15 -16.49 -5.82
C ASN A 255 -13.17 -16.56 -4.65
N PRO A 256 -13.87 -17.69 -4.48
CA PRO A 256 -14.86 -17.83 -3.40
C PRO A 256 -14.24 -17.65 -2.01
N GLY A 257 -14.89 -16.85 -1.16
CA GLY A 257 -14.42 -16.52 0.19
C GLY A 257 -13.26 -15.53 0.24
N ALA A 258 -12.82 -15.00 -0.90
CA ALA A 258 -11.66 -14.13 -0.99
C ALA A 258 -11.98 -12.67 -0.64
N THR A 259 -10.99 -11.97 -0.12
CA THR A 259 -11.05 -10.52 0.10
C THR A 259 -10.80 -9.76 -1.21
N ASN A 260 -11.13 -8.47 -1.26
CA ASN A 260 -10.83 -7.63 -2.43
C ASN A 260 -9.34 -7.61 -2.77
N GLN A 261 -8.45 -7.68 -1.78
CA GLN A 261 -7.01 -7.82 -2.00
C GLN A 261 -6.70 -9.02 -2.91
N VAL A 262 -7.22 -10.19 -2.56
CA VAL A 262 -6.99 -11.43 -3.31
C VAL A 262 -7.64 -11.35 -4.69
N THR A 263 -8.85 -10.79 -4.78
CA THR A 263 -9.52 -10.54 -6.07
C THR A 263 -8.66 -9.67 -6.99
N ILE A 264 -8.14 -8.55 -6.51
CA ILE A 264 -7.27 -7.64 -7.29
C ILE A 264 -6.01 -8.37 -7.76
N GLN A 265 -5.42 -9.21 -6.91
CA GLN A 265 -4.17 -9.87 -7.20
C GLN A 265 -4.31 -11.04 -8.19
N HIS A 266 -5.44 -11.75 -8.16
CA HIS A 266 -5.57 -13.07 -8.81
C HIS A 266 -6.70 -13.19 -9.83
N SER A 267 -7.69 -12.28 -9.85
CA SER A 267 -8.77 -12.35 -10.84
C SER A 267 -8.27 -12.10 -12.26
N ASP A 268 -8.98 -12.68 -13.22
CA ASP A 268 -8.75 -12.43 -14.65
C ASP A 268 -9.38 -11.10 -15.13
N TYR A 269 -10.21 -10.45 -14.30
CA TYR A 269 -10.73 -9.11 -14.61
C TYR A 269 -9.60 -8.10 -14.84
N LEU A 270 -8.43 -8.33 -14.24
CA LEU A 270 -7.17 -7.61 -14.51
C LEU A 270 -6.18 -8.52 -15.27
N THR A 271 -6.40 -8.63 -16.58
CA THR A 271 -5.49 -9.37 -17.48
C THR A 271 -4.17 -8.63 -17.69
N LEU A 272 -3.15 -9.37 -18.14
CA LEU A 272 -1.86 -8.79 -18.53
C LEU A 272 -2.02 -7.66 -19.55
N LYS A 273 -2.81 -7.91 -20.60
CA LYS A 273 -3.06 -6.96 -21.68
C LYS A 273 -3.67 -5.65 -21.14
N LYS A 274 -4.70 -5.74 -20.30
CA LYS A 274 -5.35 -4.56 -19.71
C LYS A 274 -4.39 -3.69 -18.89
N ILE A 275 -3.44 -4.32 -18.18
CA ILE A 275 -2.42 -3.61 -17.40
C ILE A 275 -1.41 -2.94 -18.34
N GLN A 276 -0.90 -3.66 -19.34
CA GLN A 276 0.09 -3.13 -20.28
C GLN A 276 -0.46 -2.02 -21.19
N ASP A 277 -1.74 -2.11 -21.56
CA ASP A 277 -2.42 -1.10 -22.38
C ASP A 277 -2.86 0.13 -21.56
N SER A 278 -2.78 0.08 -20.22
CA SER A 278 -3.20 1.18 -19.34
C SER A 278 -2.09 2.20 -19.16
N ASN A 279 -2.33 3.44 -19.60
CA ASN A 279 -1.41 4.57 -19.36
C ASN A 279 -1.10 4.76 -17.88
N ILE A 280 -2.10 4.65 -17.01
CA ILE A 280 -1.94 4.77 -15.55
C ILE A 280 -1.00 3.68 -15.00
N CYS A 281 -1.16 2.43 -15.43
CA CYS A 281 -0.27 1.36 -15.01
C CYS A 281 1.16 1.58 -15.52
N ASN A 282 1.31 2.07 -16.75
CA ASN A 282 2.60 2.41 -17.33
C ASN A 282 3.27 3.59 -16.60
N ASP A 283 2.53 4.62 -16.22
CA ASP A 283 3.04 5.73 -15.40
C ASP A 283 3.58 5.24 -14.05
N ILE A 284 2.83 4.35 -13.38
CA ILE A 284 3.26 3.71 -12.14
C ILE A 284 4.52 2.87 -12.37
N LEU A 285 4.54 2.04 -13.42
CA LEU A 285 5.68 1.19 -13.76
C LEU A 285 6.95 2.00 -14.05
N ASN A 286 6.83 3.17 -14.67
CA ASN A 286 7.97 4.04 -14.97
C ASN A 286 8.61 4.65 -13.70
N MET A 287 7.95 4.56 -12.55
CA MET A 287 8.53 4.98 -11.27
C MET A 287 9.47 3.93 -10.67
N PHE A 288 9.30 2.65 -11.05
CA PHE A 288 10.14 1.54 -10.59
C PHE A 288 11.36 1.40 -11.51
#